data_AF-A0A4Y7NKY7-F1
#
_entry.id   AF-A0A4Y7NKY7-F1
#
_cell.length_a   1.000
_cell.length_b   1.000
_cell.length_c   1.000
_cell.angle_alpha   90.00
_cell.angle_beta   90.00
_cell.angle_gamma   90.00
#
_symmetry.space_group_name_H-M   'P 1'
#
loop_
_entity.id
_entity.type
_entity.pdbx_description
1 polymer ?
#
loop_
_entity_poly.entity_id
_entity_poly.type
_entity_poly.pdbx_seq_one_letter_code
_entity_poly.pdbx_strand_id
1 'polypeptide(L)'
;MRGSLSFDTPAMPQQFNVARRLFIQSTFIIDATLTPYRDPKETFRLVHTGESVEFSLMPRNSNNTVKRKMDLGEDITSALFGKRSKPSSGSTVNRSRTKTSEEPPATFSQKKCIAWFKTYTSAASPETIGPEGVESMCKDLGVEPENILLLVLSWKMGAKQMGYFTLQEWLTGLTDIQCDSLVRLQAKLPHLQSYLDDSTSFKSIYRYAFDFARDKDQRSLDIDTAKGMLGLLLGRQWSLIESFFQFLDQSRNRVLNKDQWCNVLEFSRAVDSDLKNYDVDGAWPVMLDEFVEWLKINRGESSNH
;
A
#
# COMPACT_ATOMS: atom_id res chain seq x y z
N MET A 1 4.02 23.82 47.72
CA MET A 1 2.99 23.10 46.93
C MET A 1 2.82 23.77 45.57
N ARG A 2 3.51 23.27 44.54
CA ARG A 2 3.12 23.43 43.13
C ARG A 2 3.58 22.16 42.43
N GLY A 3 2.64 21.26 42.17
CA GLY A 3 2.87 20.03 41.43
C GLY A 3 2.86 20.33 39.94
N SER A 4 3.95 20.00 39.28
CA SER A 4 4.08 20.01 37.82
C SER A 4 3.41 18.74 37.29
N LEU A 5 2.27 18.87 36.61
CA LEU A 5 1.67 17.78 35.86
C LEU A 5 2.40 17.69 34.51
N SER A 6 3.36 16.77 34.42
CA SER A 6 3.90 16.27 33.18
C SER A 6 2.80 15.48 32.46
N PHE A 7 2.32 15.99 31.33
CA PHE A 7 1.56 15.20 30.38
C PHE A 7 2.55 14.30 29.64
N ASP A 8 2.71 13.09 30.13
CA ASP A 8 3.34 12.00 29.39
C ASP A 8 2.54 11.76 28.12
N THR A 9 3.14 12.10 26.98
CA THR A 9 2.64 11.69 25.66
C THR A 9 2.93 10.20 25.55
N PRO A 10 1.93 9.32 25.32
CA PRO A 10 2.18 7.89 25.24
C PRO A 10 3.06 7.61 24.02
N ALA A 11 4.24 7.05 24.29
CA ALA A 11 5.10 6.47 23.27
C ALA A 11 4.31 5.45 22.45
N MET A 12 4.30 5.64 21.13
CA MET A 12 3.60 4.77 20.19
C MET A 12 4.09 3.31 20.28
N PRO A 13 3.20 2.31 20.16
CA PRO A 13 3.57 0.91 20.27
C PRO A 13 4.49 0.46 19.15
N GLN A 14 5.44 -0.43 19.47
CA GLN A 14 6.43 -1.07 18.61
C GLN A 14 5.89 -1.88 17.39
N GLN A 15 4.61 -1.75 17.05
CA GLN A 15 3.93 -2.39 15.91
C GLN A 15 4.13 -1.63 14.58
N PHE A 16 4.67 -0.40 14.64
CA PHE A 16 5.01 0.45 13.48
C PHE A 16 6.12 -0.15 12.58
N ASN A 17 6.78 -1.21 13.04
CA ASN A 17 7.84 -1.89 12.33
C ASN A 17 7.34 -2.98 11.39
N VAL A 18 6.10 -3.45 11.41
CA VAL A 18 5.71 -4.54 10.49
C VAL A 18 5.41 -4.02 9.08
N ALA A 19 4.64 -2.94 8.92
CA ALA A 19 4.45 -2.34 7.59
C ALA A 19 5.72 -1.65 7.05
N ARG A 20 6.57 -1.12 7.94
CA ARG A 20 7.82 -0.42 7.60
C ARG A 20 9.04 -1.36 7.44
N ARG A 21 9.11 -2.49 8.17
CA ARG A 21 10.05 -3.60 7.86
C ARG A 21 9.54 -4.41 6.67
N LEU A 22 8.22 -4.51 6.52
CA LEU A 22 7.47 -4.79 5.29
C LEU A 22 8.17 -4.14 4.12
N PHE A 23 8.05 -2.81 4.06
CA PHE A 23 8.48 -1.91 2.98
C PHE A 23 10.00 -1.80 2.70
N ILE A 24 10.87 -2.35 3.56
CA ILE A 24 12.32 -2.07 3.53
C ILE A 24 13.16 -3.36 3.59
N GLN A 25 12.67 -4.46 4.19
CA GLN A 25 13.47 -5.69 4.30
C GLN A 25 13.42 -6.61 3.07
N SER A 26 12.49 -6.43 2.14
CA SER A 26 12.41 -7.30 0.94
C SER A 26 13.44 -6.96 -0.14
N THR A 27 14.14 -5.82 -0.08
CA THR A 27 15.09 -5.41 -1.14
C THR A 27 16.53 -5.90 -0.91
N PHE A 28 16.78 -6.76 0.09
CA PHE A 28 18.14 -7.26 0.39
C PHE A 28 18.36 -8.77 0.24
N ILE A 29 17.54 -9.48 -0.54
CA ILE A 29 17.87 -10.85 -0.99
C ILE A 29 17.68 -10.97 -2.50
N ILE A 30 18.52 -10.29 -3.28
CA ILE A 30 18.95 -10.77 -4.59
C ILE A 30 20.46 -10.53 -4.73
N ASP A 31 21.25 -11.17 -3.87
CA ASP A 31 22.56 -11.64 -4.31
C ASP A 31 22.98 -12.88 -3.48
N ALA A 32 22.63 -14.05 -4.00
CA ALA A 32 23.22 -15.31 -3.62
C ALA A 32 23.37 -16.16 -4.89
N THR A 33 24.41 -15.82 -5.65
CA THR A 33 25.29 -16.77 -6.33
C THR A 33 24.63 -17.94 -7.07
N LEU A 34 24.39 -17.73 -8.36
CA LEU A 34 24.38 -18.83 -9.33
C LEU A 34 25.79 -19.45 -9.41
N THR A 35 25.99 -20.61 -8.78
CA THR A 35 26.88 -21.69 -9.27
C THR A 35 26.36 -23.07 -8.80
N PRO A 36 26.67 -24.17 -9.51
CA PRO A 36 25.71 -25.23 -9.80
C PRO A 36 25.85 -26.51 -8.94
N TYR A 37 24.73 -27.24 -8.83
CA TYR A 37 24.60 -28.71 -8.75
C TYR A 37 25.55 -29.48 -7.80
N ARG A 38 25.02 -29.98 -6.67
CA ARG A 38 25.53 -31.19 -6.00
C ARG A 38 24.41 -32.02 -5.34
N ASP A 39 24.54 -33.33 -5.52
CA ASP A 39 23.67 -34.49 -5.27
C ASP A 39 22.69 -34.52 -4.06
N PRO A 40 21.54 -35.23 -4.18
CA PRO A 40 20.55 -35.38 -3.11
C PRO A 40 20.64 -36.76 -2.42
N LYS A 41 21.58 -36.97 -1.49
CA LYS A 41 21.52 -38.08 -0.52
C LYS A 41 22.29 -37.76 0.76
N GLU A 42 21.63 -37.18 1.76
CA GLU A 42 22.03 -37.40 3.15
C GLU A 42 20.86 -37.16 4.12
N THR A 43 20.27 -38.27 4.54
CA THR A 43 19.44 -38.42 5.73
C THR A 43 20.32 -38.17 6.96
N PHE A 44 19.84 -37.44 7.99
CA PHE A 44 19.79 -37.96 9.37
C PHE A 44 19.25 -36.96 10.43
N ARG A 45 18.32 -37.50 11.23
CA ARG A 45 18.11 -37.36 12.69
C ARG A 45 17.75 -35.99 13.30
N LEU A 46 16.44 -35.81 13.50
CA LEU A 46 15.90 -35.10 14.66
C LEU A 46 16.06 -35.98 15.91
N VAL A 47 16.66 -35.44 16.97
CA VAL A 47 16.66 -36.03 18.32
C VAL A 47 15.84 -35.12 19.23
N HIS A 48 14.91 -35.76 19.93
CA HIS A 48 13.88 -35.20 20.78
C HIS A 48 14.38 -35.17 22.24
N THR A 49 14.24 -34.03 22.91
CA THR A 49 14.12 -33.90 24.37
C THR A 49 13.07 -32.80 24.54
N GLY A 50 11.87 -33.00 25.06
CA GLY A 50 11.46 -33.91 26.11
C GLY A 50 10.74 -33.03 27.12
N GLU A 51 9.45 -32.77 26.89
CA GLU A 51 8.51 -32.41 27.95
C GLU A 51 7.07 -32.58 27.44
N SER A 52 6.33 -33.39 28.18
CA SER A 52 4.94 -33.75 27.96
C SER A 52 4.05 -32.71 28.64
N VAL A 53 3.04 -32.22 27.94
CA VAL A 53 1.85 -31.67 28.59
C VAL A 53 0.62 -32.24 27.89
N GLU A 54 -0.09 -33.07 28.64
CA GLU A 54 -1.31 -33.75 28.29
C GLU A 54 -2.49 -32.78 28.45
N PHE A 55 -3.34 -32.65 27.41
CA PHE A 55 -4.70 -32.14 27.61
C PHE A 55 -5.71 -33.04 26.90
N SER A 56 -6.66 -33.49 27.71
CA SER A 56 -7.68 -34.49 27.44
C SER A 56 -8.70 -34.02 26.39
N LEU A 57 -8.98 -34.89 25.43
CA LEU A 57 -10.15 -34.84 24.56
C LEU A 57 -11.30 -35.63 25.21
N MET A 58 -12.48 -35.01 25.29
CA MET A 58 -13.73 -35.76 25.20
C MET A 58 -14.76 -35.07 24.29
N PRO A 59 -15.64 -35.82 23.62
CA PRO A 59 -16.41 -35.32 22.49
C PRO A 59 -17.93 -35.17 22.75
N ARG A 60 -18.58 -34.55 21.76
CA ARG A 60 -20.01 -34.62 21.34
C ARG A 60 -21.01 -33.54 21.81
N ASN A 61 -21.47 -32.80 20.79
CA ASN A 61 -22.85 -32.68 20.29
C ASN A 61 -24.00 -32.34 21.27
N SER A 62 -24.68 -31.20 21.04
CA SER A 62 -26.08 -31.13 20.57
C SER A 62 -26.72 -29.78 20.91
N ASN A 63 -27.38 -29.20 19.91
CA ASN A 63 -28.55 -28.30 19.93
C ASN A 63 -28.90 -27.56 21.24
N ASN A 64 -28.90 -26.21 21.18
CA ASN A 64 -30.10 -25.47 21.56
C ASN A 64 -30.16 -24.05 20.96
N THR A 65 -31.24 -23.81 20.25
CA THR A 65 -31.82 -22.52 19.89
C THR A 65 -32.03 -21.63 21.11
N VAL A 66 -31.47 -20.40 21.10
CA VAL A 66 -32.07 -19.27 21.81
C VAL A 66 -31.96 -18.02 20.93
N LYS A 67 -33.11 -17.60 20.39
CA LYS A 67 -33.35 -16.26 19.87
C LYS A 67 -33.03 -15.24 20.96
N ARG A 68 -32.06 -14.35 20.74
CA ARG A 68 -32.06 -13.02 21.35
C ARG A 68 -31.89 -11.97 20.27
N LYS A 69 -33.03 -11.37 19.97
CA LYS A 69 -33.23 -10.15 19.21
C LYS A 69 -32.62 -9.02 20.04
N MET A 70 -31.54 -8.40 19.59
CA MET A 70 -31.15 -7.06 20.00
C MET A 70 -31.08 -6.22 18.74
N ASP A 71 -32.09 -5.38 18.63
CA ASP A 71 -32.34 -4.38 17.62
C ASP A 71 -31.74 -3.08 18.16
N LEU A 72 -30.78 -2.48 17.46
CA LEU A 72 -30.52 -1.03 17.53
C LEU A 72 -29.56 -0.58 16.42
N GLY A 73 -30.02 0.39 15.62
CA GLY A 73 -29.14 1.46 15.13
C GLY A 73 -28.98 1.63 13.62
N GLU A 74 -30.07 1.64 12.84
CA GLU A 74 -30.11 2.39 11.58
C GLU A 74 -30.22 3.89 11.91
N ASP A 75 -29.11 4.66 11.92
CA ASP A 75 -29.22 6.14 12.07
C ASP A 75 -28.00 6.96 11.61
N ILE A 76 -27.29 6.54 10.55
CA ILE A 76 -26.16 7.35 10.00
C ILE A 76 -26.32 7.68 8.51
N THR A 77 -27.26 7.04 7.81
CA THR A 77 -27.52 7.31 6.39
C THR A 77 -28.43 8.53 6.16
N SER A 78 -29.20 8.94 7.17
CA SER A 78 -30.19 10.01 7.06
C SER A 78 -29.61 11.43 7.19
N ALA A 79 -28.42 11.56 7.78
CA ALA A 79 -27.82 12.87 8.06
C ALA A 79 -27.13 13.53 6.85
N LEU A 80 -26.89 12.80 5.75
CA LEU A 80 -26.05 13.30 4.65
C LEU A 80 -26.80 13.81 3.41
N PHE A 81 -28.09 13.54 3.18
CA PHE A 81 -28.73 14.00 1.93
C PHE A 81 -30.21 14.41 2.07
N GLY A 82 -30.52 15.60 1.52
CA GLY A 82 -31.80 16.29 1.58
C GLY A 82 -32.95 15.60 0.82
N LYS A 83 -34.16 15.84 1.35
CA LYS A 83 -35.45 15.29 0.92
C LYS A 83 -35.76 15.56 -0.56
N ARG A 84 -36.18 14.54 -1.30
CA ARG A 84 -37.05 14.70 -2.48
C ARG A 84 -38.23 13.72 -2.47
N SER A 85 -39.36 14.27 -2.87
CA SER A 85 -40.75 13.82 -2.67
C SER A 85 -41.15 12.57 -3.47
N LYS A 86 -42.01 11.73 -2.89
CA LYS A 86 -42.75 10.65 -3.56
C LYS A 86 -44.00 11.20 -4.28
N PRO A 87 -44.52 10.47 -5.27
CA PRO A 87 -45.94 10.11 -5.24
C PRO A 87 -46.19 8.61 -5.36
N SER A 88 -47.37 8.22 -4.91
CA SER A 88 -47.88 6.86 -4.69
C SER A 88 -48.53 6.22 -5.93
N SER A 89 -48.67 4.89 -5.84
CA SER A 89 -49.89 4.09 -6.16
C SER A 89 -49.70 2.96 -7.20
N GLY A 90 -50.12 1.75 -6.84
CA GLY A 90 -50.88 0.88 -7.75
C GLY A 90 -50.34 -0.50 -8.16
N SER A 91 -50.85 -1.53 -7.47
CA SER A 91 -51.27 -2.88 -7.96
C SER A 91 -50.29 -3.99 -8.41
N THR A 92 -50.47 -5.11 -7.71
CA THR A 92 -50.04 -6.50 -7.90
C THR A 92 -50.47 -7.13 -9.22
N VAL A 93 -49.56 -7.83 -9.92
CA VAL A 93 -49.87 -9.01 -10.74
C VAL A 93 -48.68 -9.99 -10.69
N ASN A 94 -48.93 -11.22 -10.21
CA ASN A 94 -48.01 -12.36 -10.32
C ASN A 94 -48.05 -12.94 -11.73
N ARG A 95 -46.90 -13.09 -12.39
CA ARG A 95 -46.76 -13.97 -13.56
C ARG A 95 -45.36 -14.59 -13.61
N SER A 96 -45.28 -15.83 -13.17
CA SER A 96 -44.09 -16.68 -13.31
C SER A 96 -43.85 -16.98 -14.79
N ARG A 97 -42.69 -16.58 -15.33
CA ARG A 97 -42.17 -17.11 -16.59
C ARG A 97 -40.64 -17.23 -16.45
N THR A 98 -40.18 -18.45 -16.59
CA THR A 98 -38.78 -18.92 -16.61
C THR A 98 -37.90 -17.98 -17.44
N LYS A 99 -36.94 -17.34 -16.78
CA LYS A 99 -35.94 -16.47 -17.39
C LYS A 99 -34.59 -17.17 -17.21
N THR A 100 -34.04 -17.67 -18.31
CA THR A 100 -32.61 -17.96 -18.43
C THR A 100 -31.89 -16.62 -18.17
N SER A 101 -31.42 -16.44 -16.94
CA SER A 101 -30.77 -15.20 -16.51
C SER A 101 -29.32 -15.23 -16.98
N GLU A 102 -29.06 -14.75 -18.19
CA GLU A 102 -27.85 -13.95 -18.35
C GLU A 102 -28.05 -12.71 -17.48
N GLU A 103 -27.48 -12.76 -16.27
CA GLU A 103 -27.36 -11.60 -15.40
C GLU A 103 -26.67 -10.51 -16.21
N PRO A 104 -27.28 -9.32 -16.39
CA PRO A 104 -26.56 -8.18 -16.93
C PRO A 104 -25.31 -7.95 -16.07
N PRO A 105 -24.17 -7.49 -16.64
CA PRO A 105 -22.97 -7.26 -15.84
C PRO A 105 -23.35 -6.37 -14.66
N ALA A 106 -23.34 -6.95 -13.45
CA ALA A 106 -24.01 -6.33 -12.33
C ALA A 106 -23.44 -4.91 -12.14
N THR A 107 -24.29 -3.90 -12.16
CA THR A 107 -23.85 -2.52 -11.96
C THR A 107 -23.24 -2.36 -10.57
N PHE A 108 -22.30 -1.44 -10.40
CA PHE A 108 -21.70 -1.14 -9.09
C PHE A 108 -22.78 -0.96 -8.01
N SER A 109 -22.58 -1.57 -6.84
CA SER A 109 -23.45 -1.44 -5.69
C SER A 109 -22.72 -0.83 -4.50
N GLN A 110 -23.06 0.42 -4.17
CA GLN A 110 -22.51 1.10 -3.00
C GLN A 110 -22.75 0.32 -1.71
N LYS A 111 -23.91 -0.33 -1.55
CA LYS A 111 -24.23 -1.17 -0.38
C LYS A 111 -23.29 -2.36 -0.26
N LYS A 112 -22.94 -3.03 -1.36
CA LYS A 112 -21.96 -4.12 -1.38
C LYS A 112 -20.56 -3.60 -1.04
N CYS A 113 -20.18 -2.45 -1.60
CA CYS A 113 -18.89 -1.81 -1.34
C CYS A 113 -18.69 -1.44 0.15
N ILE A 114 -19.74 -0.92 0.81
CA ILE A 114 -19.74 -0.65 2.25
C ILE A 114 -19.66 -1.95 3.07
N ALA A 115 -20.42 -2.98 2.68
CA ALA A 115 -20.39 -4.27 3.37
C ALA A 115 -19.00 -4.91 3.28
N TRP A 116 -18.34 -4.79 2.13
CA TRP A 116 -16.97 -5.24 1.92
C TRP A 116 -15.97 -4.43 2.74
N PHE A 117 -16.09 -3.10 2.80
CA PHE A 117 -15.25 -2.27 3.69
C PHE A 117 -15.26 -2.78 5.14
N LYS A 118 -16.46 -3.10 5.64
CA LYS A 118 -16.65 -3.57 7.02
C LYS A 118 -15.99 -4.92 7.32
N THR A 119 -15.62 -5.72 6.31
CA THR A 119 -14.90 -6.98 6.56
C THR A 119 -13.45 -6.75 7.00
N TYR A 120 -12.90 -5.56 6.75
CA TYR A 120 -11.53 -5.19 7.11
C TYR A 120 -11.44 -4.18 8.26
N THR A 121 -12.57 -3.73 8.81
CA THR A 121 -12.60 -2.81 9.96
C THR A 121 -12.67 -3.56 11.28
N SER A 122 -12.14 -2.96 12.35
CA SER A 122 -12.32 -3.45 13.72
C SER A 122 -13.57 -2.86 14.37
N ALA A 123 -14.08 -3.49 15.42
CA ALA A 123 -15.19 -2.95 16.22
C ALA A 123 -14.84 -1.60 16.89
N ALA A 124 -13.55 -1.33 17.13
CA ALA A 124 -13.09 -0.08 17.71
C ALA A 124 -13.00 1.06 16.66
N SER A 125 -12.91 0.73 15.37
CA SER A 125 -12.71 1.71 14.29
C SER A 125 -13.58 1.37 13.05
N PRO A 126 -14.92 1.49 13.14
CA PRO A 126 -15.83 1.06 12.08
C PRO A 126 -15.78 1.90 10.79
N GLU A 127 -15.18 3.10 10.85
CA GLU A 127 -15.08 4.03 9.71
C GLU A 127 -13.67 4.07 9.10
N THR A 128 -12.75 3.24 9.58
CA THR A 128 -11.35 3.24 9.13
C THR A 128 -10.78 1.83 9.12
N ILE A 129 -10.28 1.41 7.96
CA ILE A 129 -9.42 0.24 7.83
C ILE A 129 -8.03 0.67 8.30
N GLY A 130 -7.53 0.04 9.35
CA GLY A 130 -6.16 0.23 9.84
C GLY A 130 -5.18 -0.77 9.22
N PRO A 131 -3.92 -0.78 9.69
CA PRO A 131 -2.85 -1.61 9.10
C PRO A 131 -3.19 -3.10 9.03
N GLU A 132 -3.77 -3.67 10.09
CA GLU A 132 -4.19 -5.09 10.12
C GLU A 132 -5.26 -5.40 9.06
N GLY A 133 -6.19 -4.47 8.83
CA GLY A 133 -7.23 -4.59 7.82
C GLY A 133 -6.67 -4.45 6.40
N VAL A 134 -5.71 -3.54 6.19
CA VAL A 134 -4.98 -3.41 4.91
C VAL A 134 -4.20 -4.69 4.61
N GLU A 135 -3.53 -5.27 5.59
CA GLU A 135 -2.80 -6.53 5.44
C GLU A 135 -3.73 -7.69 5.07
N SER A 136 -4.89 -7.80 5.75
CA SER A 136 -5.93 -8.78 5.42
C SER A 136 -6.46 -8.60 3.99
N MET A 137 -6.71 -7.35 3.58
CA MET A 137 -7.12 -7.03 2.22
C MET A 137 -6.05 -7.42 1.19
N CYS A 138 -4.76 -7.17 1.46
CA CYS A 138 -3.66 -7.55 0.56
C CYS A 138 -3.58 -9.07 0.40
N LYS A 139 -3.70 -9.81 1.52
CA LYS A 139 -3.75 -11.27 1.53
C LYS A 139 -4.92 -11.81 0.68
N ASP A 140 -6.11 -11.25 0.84
CA ASP A 140 -7.28 -11.62 0.05
C ASP A 140 -7.11 -11.29 -1.44
N LEU A 141 -6.46 -10.17 -1.75
CA LEU A 141 -6.15 -9.78 -3.13
C LEU A 141 -5.09 -10.68 -3.77
N GLY A 142 -4.28 -11.38 -2.98
CA GLY A 142 -3.14 -12.16 -3.44
C GLY A 142 -1.97 -11.27 -3.87
N VAL A 143 -1.84 -10.09 -3.25
CA VAL A 143 -0.74 -9.14 -3.51
C VAL A 143 0.01 -8.86 -2.22
N GLU A 144 1.31 -8.59 -2.35
CA GLU A 144 2.10 -8.14 -1.21
C GLU A 144 1.74 -6.68 -0.84
N PRO A 145 1.88 -6.28 0.43
CA PRO A 145 1.67 -4.89 0.86
C PRO A 145 2.59 -3.89 0.13
N GLU A 146 3.74 -4.35 -0.35
CA GLU A 146 4.71 -3.58 -1.13
C GLU A 146 4.38 -3.54 -2.63
N ASN A 147 3.24 -4.08 -3.07
CA ASN A 147 2.89 -4.09 -4.48
C ASN A 147 2.56 -2.66 -4.97
N ILE A 148 3.17 -2.25 -6.08
CA ILE A 148 2.96 -0.92 -6.67
C ILE A 148 1.49 -0.66 -7.01
N LEU A 149 0.71 -1.71 -7.31
CA LEU A 149 -0.72 -1.59 -7.57
C LEU A 149 -1.52 -1.14 -6.34
N LEU A 150 -1.03 -1.44 -5.13
CA LEU A 150 -1.64 -0.93 -3.90
C LEU A 150 -1.41 0.58 -3.74
N LEU A 151 -0.24 1.08 -4.16
CA LEU A 151 0.03 2.51 -4.25
C LEU A 151 -0.89 3.19 -5.27
N VAL A 152 -1.07 2.59 -6.46
CA VAL A 152 -2.01 3.10 -7.48
C VAL A 152 -3.45 3.10 -6.95
N LEU A 153 -3.87 2.05 -6.26
CA LEU A 153 -5.19 1.98 -5.64
C LEU A 153 -5.36 3.07 -4.57
N SER A 154 -4.36 3.27 -3.73
CA SER A 154 -4.34 4.33 -2.71
C SER A 154 -4.47 5.71 -3.34
N TRP A 155 -3.75 5.95 -4.44
CA TRP A 155 -3.87 7.17 -5.25
C TRP A 155 -5.28 7.35 -5.81
N LYS A 156 -5.90 6.30 -6.36
CA LYS A 156 -7.29 6.34 -6.87
C LYS A 156 -8.31 6.61 -5.77
N MET A 157 -8.08 6.12 -4.56
CA MET A 157 -8.90 6.40 -3.37
C MET A 157 -8.63 7.78 -2.77
N GLY A 158 -7.55 8.47 -3.17
CA GLY A 158 -7.12 9.73 -2.57
C GLY A 158 -6.69 9.55 -1.11
N ALA A 159 -6.15 8.37 -0.77
CA ALA A 159 -5.81 8.03 0.61
C ALA A 159 -4.75 8.98 1.15
N LYS A 160 -5.01 9.58 2.31
CA LYS A 160 -4.13 10.60 2.90
C LYS A 160 -3.03 10.06 3.80
N GLN A 161 -3.16 8.81 4.23
CA GLN A 161 -2.26 8.22 5.22
C GLN A 161 -1.94 6.79 4.84
N MET A 162 -0.64 6.47 4.75
CA MET A 162 -0.17 5.14 4.45
C MET A 162 -0.64 4.12 5.50
N GLY A 163 -1.15 2.97 5.03
CA GLY A 163 -1.66 1.90 5.89
C GLY A 163 -3.06 2.13 6.46
N TYR A 164 -3.76 3.20 6.04
CA TYR A 164 -5.11 3.49 6.49
C TYR A 164 -6.02 3.87 5.33
N PHE A 165 -7.27 3.41 5.36
CA PHE A 165 -8.33 3.87 4.46
C PHE A 165 -9.57 4.24 5.25
N THR A 166 -10.04 5.47 5.05
CA THR A 166 -11.35 5.88 5.56
C THR A 166 -12.46 5.34 4.67
N LEU A 167 -13.67 5.22 5.20
CA LEU A 167 -14.84 4.81 4.42
C LEU A 167 -15.09 5.77 3.23
N GLN A 168 -14.81 7.06 3.41
CA GLN A 168 -14.96 8.06 2.35
C GLN A 168 -13.98 7.83 1.19
N GLU A 169 -12.69 7.64 1.49
CA GLU A 169 -11.65 7.36 0.48
C GLU A 169 -11.96 6.06 -0.27
N TRP A 170 -12.33 5.02 0.47
CA TRP A 170 -12.75 3.73 -0.07
C TRP A 170 -13.90 3.86 -1.06
N LEU A 171 -15.00 4.49 -0.65
CA LEU A 171 -16.18 4.65 -1.51
C LEU A 171 -15.89 5.54 -2.70
N THR A 172 -15.12 6.62 -2.53
CA THR A 172 -14.78 7.54 -3.61
C THR A 172 -13.99 6.81 -4.69
N GLY A 173 -12.86 6.17 -4.33
CA GLY A 173 -12.00 5.50 -5.29
C GLY A 173 -12.66 4.29 -5.95
N LEU A 174 -13.34 3.46 -5.16
CA LEU A 174 -13.95 2.23 -5.68
C LEU A 174 -15.21 2.47 -6.50
N THR A 175 -15.95 3.56 -6.23
CA THR A 175 -17.02 4.00 -7.14
C THR A 175 -16.42 4.47 -8.47
N ASP A 176 -15.33 5.24 -8.44
CA ASP A 176 -14.68 5.74 -9.66
C ASP A 176 -14.20 4.59 -10.58
N ILE A 177 -13.58 3.55 -10.00
CA ILE A 177 -13.13 2.37 -10.78
C ILE A 177 -14.21 1.29 -10.95
N GLN A 178 -15.44 1.52 -10.46
CA GLN A 178 -16.60 0.62 -10.54
C GLN A 178 -16.37 -0.77 -9.90
N CYS A 179 -15.69 -0.80 -8.74
CA CYS A 179 -15.41 -2.01 -7.97
C CYS A 179 -16.21 -2.04 -6.67
N ASP A 180 -17.01 -3.07 -6.43
CA ASP A 180 -17.78 -3.22 -5.17
C ASP A 180 -17.48 -4.52 -4.41
N SER A 181 -16.47 -5.27 -4.86
CA SER A 181 -16.08 -6.56 -4.32
C SER A 181 -14.63 -6.90 -4.68
N LEU A 182 -14.03 -7.78 -3.89
CA LEU A 182 -12.67 -8.30 -4.09
C LEU A 182 -12.45 -8.83 -5.51
N VAL A 183 -13.36 -9.66 -6.02
CA VAL A 183 -13.26 -10.28 -7.35
C VAL A 183 -13.19 -9.22 -8.45
N ARG A 184 -13.97 -8.13 -8.33
CA ARG A 184 -13.92 -7.02 -9.30
C ARG A 184 -12.63 -6.24 -9.20
N LEU A 185 -12.13 -6.01 -7.99
CA LEU A 185 -10.85 -5.33 -7.81
C LEU A 185 -9.70 -6.16 -8.42
N GLN A 186 -9.68 -7.48 -8.21
CA GLN A 186 -8.73 -8.39 -8.85
C GLN A 186 -8.80 -8.31 -10.37
N ALA A 187 -10.01 -8.33 -10.94
CA ALA A 187 -10.21 -8.16 -12.38
C ALA A 187 -9.78 -6.78 -12.92
N LYS A 188 -9.68 -5.76 -12.06
CA LYS A 188 -9.23 -4.41 -12.40
C LYS A 188 -7.73 -4.18 -12.22
N LEU A 189 -6.97 -5.11 -11.64
CA LEU A 189 -5.51 -4.97 -11.48
C LEU A 189 -4.79 -4.63 -12.79
N PRO A 190 -5.10 -5.23 -13.96
CA PRO A 190 -4.48 -4.83 -15.23
C PRO A 190 -4.80 -3.39 -15.63
N HIS A 191 -6.00 -2.90 -15.31
CA HIS A 191 -6.36 -1.51 -15.55
C HIS A 191 -5.60 -0.57 -14.61
N LEU A 192 -5.41 -0.95 -13.34
CA LEU A 192 -4.55 -0.18 -12.43
C LEU A 192 -3.11 -0.10 -12.94
N GLN A 193 -2.58 -1.21 -13.48
CA GLN A 193 -1.25 -1.24 -14.09
C GLN A 193 -1.13 -0.24 -15.24
N SER A 194 -2.16 -0.07 -16.08
CA SER A 194 -2.11 0.85 -17.22
C SER A 194 -1.88 2.33 -16.85
N TYR A 195 -2.23 2.74 -15.61
CA TYR A 195 -1.91 4.10 -15.12
C TYR A 195 -0.41 4.30 -14.88
N LEU A 196 0.35 3.22 -14.69
CA LEU A 196 1.80 3.29 -14.55
C LEU A 196 2.50 3.41 -15.90
N ASP A 197 1.86 2.96 -16.97
CA ASP A 197 2.37 3.05 -18.34
C ASP A 197 2.12 4.44 -18.96
N ASP A 198 1.07 5.14 -18.51
CA ASP A 198 0.80 6.53 -18.92
C ASP A 198 1.68 7.53 -18.17
N SER A 199 2.49 8.31 -18.90
CA SER A 199 3.46 9.25 -18.31
C SER A 199 2.82 10.31 -17.41
N THR A 200 1.62 10.78 -17.75
CA THR A 200 0.91 11.84 -16.99
C THR A 200 0.40 11.29 -15.66
N SER A 201 -0.25 10.12 -15.71
CA SER A 201 -0.73 9.39 -14.55
C SER A 201 0.43 8.97 -13.66
N PHE A 202 1.49 8.38 -14.23
CA PHE A 202 2.68 7.99 -13.48
C PHE A 202 3.32 9.19 -12.77
N LYS A 203 3.48 10.34 -13.43
CA LYS A 203 4.01 11.55 -12.79
C LYS A 203 3.13 12.03 -11.64
N SER A 204 1.81 11.88 -11.75
CA SER A 204 0.86 12.21 -10.68
C SER A 204 0.96 11.23 -9.51
N ILE A 205 1.04 9.93 -9.78
CA ILE A 205 1.23 8.86 -8.78
C ILE A 205 2.57 9.05 -8.05
N TYR A 206 3.65 9.31 -8.79
CA TYR A 206 4.98 9.56 -8.24
C TYR A 206 5.00 10.76 -7.30
N ARG A 207 4.32 11.86 -7.66
CA ARG A 207 4.19 13.04 -6.78
C ARG A 207 3.35 12.75 -5.54
N TYR A 208 2.26 11.99 -5.70
CA TYR A 208 1.40 11.57 -4.61
C TYR A 208 2.15 10.69 -3.59
N ALA A 209 2.99 9.76 -4.07
CA ALA A 209 3.73 8.83 -3.24
C ALA A 209 4.59 9.52 -2.17
N PHE A 210 5.15 10.70 -2.47
CA PHE A 210 5.89 11.51 -1.51
C PHE A 210 5.03 11.95 -0.32
N ASP A 211 3.86 12.52 -0.59
CA ASP A 211 2.95 12.98 0.47
C ASP A 211 2.30 11.80 1.20
N PHE A 212 2.13 10.67 0.52
CA PHE A 212 1.58 9.44 1.09
C PHE A 212 2.54 8.77 2.07
N ALA A 213 3.84 8.74 1.76
CA ALA A 213 4.86 8.07 2.57
C ALA A 213 5.40 8.92 3.73
N ARG A 214 5.31 10.26 3.65
CA ARG A 214 5.85 11.13 4.71
C ARG A 214 4.93 11.20 5.92
N ASP A 215 5.53 11.41 7.08
CA ASP A 215 4.78 11.80 8.27
C ASP A 215 4.14 13.18 8.08
N LYS A 216 2.91 13.36 8.59
CA LYS A 216 2.11 14.59 8.38
C LYS A 216 2.84 15.85 8.83
N ASP A 217 3.65 15.74 9.88
CA ASP A 217 4.38 16.84 10.50
C ASP A 217 5.75 17.12 9.84
N GLN A 218 6.19 16.26 8.92
CA GLN A 218 7.50 16.35 8.26
C GLN A 218 7.38 16.88 6.83
N ARG A 219 8.32 17.72 6.39
CA ARG A 219 8.36 18.24 5.01
C ARG A 219 9.26 17.43 4.07
N SER A 220 9.83 16.35 4.57
CA SER A 220 10.80 15.50 3.90
C SER A 220 10.58 14.03 4.28
N LEU A 221 11.07 13.13 3.44
CA LEU A 221 11.16 11.69 3.73
C LEU A 221 12.52 11.38 4.33
N ASP A 222 12.60 10.46 5.30
CA ASP A 222 13.87 9.84 5.66
C ASP A 222 14.40 8.98 4.50
N ILE A 223 15.73 8.81 4.42
CA ILE A 223 16.38 8.07 3.32
C ILE A 223 15.83 6.65 3.19
N ASP A 224 15.58 5.93 4.28
CA ASP A 224 15.16 4.53 4.20
C ASP A 224 13.74 4.42 3.59
N THR A 225 12.82 5.28 4.03
CA THR A 225 11.48 5.37 3.42
C THR A 225 11.55 5.86 1.96
N ALA A 226 12.41 6.84 1.66
CA ALA A 226 12.59 7.34 0.30
C ALA A 226 13.11 6.25 -0.64
N LYS A 227 14.13 5.47 -0.21
CA LYS A 227 14.67 4.34 -0.96
C LYS A 227 13.62 3.28 -1.24
N GLY A 228 12.83 2.88 -0.23
CA GLY A 228 11.74 1.91 -0.43
C GLY A 228 10.73 2.38 -1.48
N MET A 229 10.29 3.64 -1.39
CA MET A 229 9.31 4.19 -2.34
C MET A 229 9.89 4.42 -3.75
N LEU A 230 11.15 4.87 -3.87
CA LEU A 230 11.84 4.98 -5.15
C LEU A 230 12.06 3.60 -5.79
N GLY A 231 12.43 2.59 -4.99
CA GLY A 231 12.62 1.22 -5.46
C GLY A 231 11.33 0.66 -6.05
N LEU A 232 10.21 0.93 -5.37
CA LEU A 232 8.90 0.54 -5.84
C LEU A 232 8.54 1.20 -7.19
N LEU A 233 8.76 2.51 -7.33
CA LEU A 233 8.33 3.30 -8.48
C LEU A 233 9.27 3.22 -9.68
N LEU A 234 10.59 3.21 -9.44
CA LEU A 234 11.64 3.35 -10.46
C LEU A 234 12.53 2.12 -10.59
N GLY A 235 12.46 1.14 -9.67
CA GLY A 235 13.40 0.02 -9.62
C GLY A 235 13.49 -0.81 -10.90
N ARG A 236 12.42 -0.85 -11.70
CA ARG A 236 12.42 -1.56 -12.99
C ARG A 236 12.84 -0.70 -14.18
N GLN A 237 12.78 0.63 -14.05
CA GLN A 237 12.92 1.56 -15.17
C GLN A 237 14.24 2.34 -15.13
N TRP A 238 14.79 2.60 -13.95
CA TRP A 238 15.97 3.45 -13.79
C TRP A 238 17.21 2.63 -13.46
N SER A 239 18.12 2.51 -14.43
CA SER A 239 19.33 1.69 -14.32
C SER A 239 20.34 2.17 -13.28
N LEU A 240 20.28 3.43 -12.86
CA LEU A 240 21.19 4.00 -11.87
C LEU A 240 20.65 3.92 -10.43
N ILE A 241 19.49 3.30 -10.21
CA ILE A 241 18.81 3.33 -8.91
C ILE A 241 19.65 2.74 -7.78
N GLU A 242 20.35 1.63 -8.02
CA GLU A 242 21.21 1.00 -7.01
C GLU A 242 22.41 1.86 -6.65
N SER A 243 23.04 2.48 -7.66
CA SER A 243 24.12 3.44 -7.44
C SER A 243 23.62 4.67 -6.66
N PHE A 244 22.41 5.15 -6.98
CA PHE A 244 21.79 6.25 -6.25
C PHE A 244 21.50 5.88 -4.79
N PHE A 245 21.05 4.66 -4.53
CA PHE A 245 20.84 4.17 -3.16
C PHE A 245 22.13 4.10 -2.36
N GLN A 246 23.22 3.63 -2.96
CA GLN A 246 24.55 3.63 -2.33
C GLN A 246 25.05 5.06 -2.03
N PHE A 247 24.80 6.00 -2.95
CA PHE A 247 25.10 7.42 -2.72
C PHE A 247 24.30 7.98 -1.55
N LEU A 248 22.98 7.73 -1.48
CA LEU A 248 22.14 8.18 -0.37
C LEU A 248 22.53 7.56 0.98
N ASP A 249 23.09 6.35 0.99
CA ASP A 249 23.60 5.75 2.22
C ASP A 249 24.83 6.49 2.77
N GLN A 250 25.64 7.07 1.88
CA GLN A 250 26.85 7.83 2.20
C GLN A 250 26.58 9.33 2.39
N SER A 251 25.42 9.83 1.97
CA SER A 251 25.10 11.25 2.03
C SER A 251 24.98 11.74 3.48
N ARG A 252 25.56 12.91 3.75
CA ARG A 252 25.45 13.59 5.06
C ARG A 252 24.01 13.96 5.36
N ASN A 253 23.25 14.33 4.33
CA ASN A 253 21.83 14.61 4.46
C ASN A 253 21.06 13.28 4.50
N ARG A 254 20.31 13.07 5.59
CA ARG A 254 19.53 11.84 5.84
C ARG A 254 18.04 12.01 5.54
N VAL A 255 17.68 13.03 4.75
CA VAL A 255 16.30 13.24 4.29
C VAL A 255 16.25 13.70 2.83
N LEU A 256 15.14 13.40 2.16
CA LEU A 256 14.81 13.87 0.81
C LEU A 256 13.59 14.80 0.86
N ASN A 257 13.73 16.04 0.38
CA ASN A 257 12.62 16.98 0.30
C ASN A 257 11.79 16.79 -0.99
N LYS A 258 10.66 17.49 -1.09
CA LYS A 258 9.72 17.33 -2.22
C LYS A 258 10.30 17.74 -3.58
N ASP A 259 11.16 18.77 -3.58
CA ASP A 259 11.80 19.26 -4.80
C ASP A 259 12.83 18.25 -5.32
N GLN A 260 13.70 17.77 -4.44
CA GLN A 260 14.65 16.69 -4.72
C GLN A 260 13.94 15.43 -5.22
N TRP A 261 12.87 15.00 -4.54
CA TRP A 261 12.04 13.87 -4.96
C TRP A 261 11.55 14.02 -6.40
N CYS A 262 10.98 15.18 -6.75
CA CYS A 262 10.48 15.43 -8.10
C CYS A 262 11.61 15.44 -9.14
N ASN A 263 12.76 16.04 -8.82
CA ASN A 263 13.90 16.10 -9.72
C ASN A 263 14.55 14.72 -9.94
N VAL A 264 14.49 13.79 -8.98
CA VAL A 264 14.94 12.40 -9.19
C VAL A 264 14.17 11.74 -10.36
N LEU A 265 12.86 11.97 -10.47
CA LEU A 265 12.08 11.44 -11.59
C LEU A 265 12.54 12.05 -12.92
N GLU A 266 12.68 13.38 -12.97
CA GLU A 266 13.11 14.06 -14.20
C GLU A 266 14.52 13.62 -14.60
N PHE A 267 15.44 13.52 -13.64
CA PHE A 267 16.80 13.02 -13.85
C PHE A 267 16.80 11.58 -14.39
N SER A 268 15.96 10.71 -13.82
CA SER A 268 15.86 9.30 -14.26
C SER A 268 15.41 9.14 -15.72
N ARG A 269 14.76 10.16 -16.27
CA ARG A 269 14.23 10.19 -17.64
C ARG A 269 15.12 10.99 -18.60
N ALA A 270 15.84 11.99 -18.09
CA ALA A 270 16.61 12.93 -18.89
C ALA A 270 18.08 12.55 -19.03
N VAL A 271 18.68 11.90 -18.02
CA VAL A 271 20.12 11.63 -17.96
C VAL A 271 20.41 10.17 -18.26
N ASP A 272 21.28 9.93 -19.22
CA ASP A 272 21.68 8.60 -19.66
C ASP A 272 22.56 7.91 -18.61
N SER A 273 22.55 6.58 -18.61
CA SER A 273 23.33 5.77 -17.66
C SER A 273 24.85 5.98 -17.75
N ASP A 274 25.35 6.49 -18.88
CA ASP A 274 26.76 6.82 -19.11
C ASP A 274 27.09 8.30 -18.81
N LEU A 275 26.10 9.08 -18.37
CA LEU A 275 26.21 10.49 -17.96
C LEU A 275 26.72 11.45 -19.05
N LYS A 276 26.82 11.03 -20.32
CA LYS A 276 27.39 11.86 -21.39
C LYS A 276 26.55 13.08 -21.73
N ASN A 277 25.24 12.96 -21.54
CA ASN A 277 24.29 14.04 -21.79
C ASN A 277 24.02 14.90 -20.52
N TYR A 278 24.75 14.65 -19.43
CA TYR A 278 24.62 15.44 -18.21
C TYR A 278 25.27 16.82 -18.37
N ASP A 279 24.52 17.86 -18.04
CA ASP A 279 24.97 19.25 -18.01
C ASP A 279 25.16 19.71 -16.56
N VAL A 280 26.40 20.06 -16.20
CA VAL A 280 26.78 20.55 -14.86
C VAL A 280 26.30 21.96 -14.59
N ASP A 281 26.07 22.75 -15.63
CA ASP A 281 25.49 24.10 -15.51
C ASP A 281 23.95 24.05 -15.56
N GLY A 282 23.38 22.84 -15.59
CA GLY A 282 21.95 22.60 -15.56
C GLY A 282 21.29 23.01 -14.24
N ALA A 283 19.97 23.20 -14.27
CA ALA A 283 19.19 23.58 -13.09
C ALA A 283 18.85 22.38 -12.18
N TRP A 284 19.79 21.45 -11.97
CA TRP A 284 19.59 20.30 -11.10
C TRP A 284 19.79 20.69 -9.63
N PRO A 285 19.08 20.05 -8.68
CA PRO A 285 19.42 20.18 -7.28
C PRO A 285 20.83 19.67 -7.00
N VAL A 286 21.58 20.37 -6.13
CA VAL A 286 22.95 20.04 -5.72
C VAL A 286 23.15 18.56 -5.37
N MET A 287 22.13 17.91 -4.77
CA MET A 287 22.19 16.48 -4.45
C MET A 287 22.40 15.58 -5.68
N LEU A 288 21.84 15.94 -6.84
CA LEU A 288 22.02 15.22 -8.09
C LEU A 288 23.37 15.53 -8.73
N ASP A 289 23.87 16.76 -8.62
CA ASP A 289 25.24 17.10 -9.03
C ASP A 289 26.26 16.27 -8.24
N GLU A 290 26.11 16.23 -6.91
CA GLU A 290 26.93 15.41 -6.01
C GLU A 290 26.83 13.92 -6.34
N PHE A 291 25.64 13.43 -6.71
CA PHE A 291 25.47 12.05 -7.15
C PHE A 291 26.25 11.73 -8.42
N VAL A 292 26.20 12.62 -9.42
CA VAL A 292 26.94 12.44 -10.69
C VAL A 292 28.45 12.45 -10.44
N GLU A 293 28.94 13.38 -9.61
CA GLU A 293 30.35 13.44 -9.23
C GLU A 293 30.78 12.14 -8.51
N TRP A 294 29.99 11.70 -7.52
CA TRP A 294 30.23 10.45 -6.79
C TRP A 294 30.26 9.23 -7.73
N LEU A 295 29.35 9.19 -8.71
CA LEU A 295 29.26 8.08 -9.67
C LEU A 295 30.49 8.02 -10.59
N LYS A 296 30.98 9.17 -11.06
CA LYS A 296 32.20 9.27 -11.89
C LYS A 296 33.43 8.78 -11.12
N ILE A 297 33.59 9.23 -9.87
CA ILE A 297 34.69 8.79 -9.00
C ILE A 297 34.66 7.27 -8.81
N ASN A 298 33.49 6.69 -8.52
CA ASN A 298 33.36 5.25 -8.29
C ASN A 298 33.53 4.39 -9.55
N ARG A 299 33.33 4.97 -10.73
CA ARG A 299 33.64 4.32 -12.02
C ARG A 299 35.11 4.43 -12.42
N GLY A 300 35.94 5.14 -11.63
CA GLY A 300 37.33 5.44 -11.97
C GLY A 300 37.47 6.49 -13.08
N GLU A 301 36.38 7.20 -13.40
CA GLU A 301 36.36 8.35 -14.28
C GLU A 301 36.76 9.58 -13.47
N SER A 302 38.02 9.60 -12.98
CA SER A 302 38.55 10.75 -12.26
C SER A 302 38.50 11.98 -13.16
N SER A 303 37.90 13.06 -12.66
CA SER A 303 37.87 14.38 -13.27
C SER A 303 39.30 14.81 -13.59
N ASN A 304 39.68 14.77 -14.87
CA ASN A 304 40.84 15.52 -15.33
C ASN A 304 40.48 17.02 -15.17
N HIS A 305 40.86 17.59 -14.05
CA HIS A 305 41.01 19.03 -13.84
C HIS A 305 42.49 19.39 -13.84
#